data_AF-A0A437MAY8-F1
#
_entry.id   AF-A0A437MAY8-F1
#
_cell.length_a   1.000
_cell.length_b   1.000
_cell.length_c   1.000
_cell.angle_alpha   90.00
_cell.angle_beta   90.00
_cell.angle_gamma   90.00
#
_symmetry.space_group_name_H-M   'P 1'
#
loop_
_entity.id
_entity.type
_entity.pdbx_description
1 polymer ?
#
loop_
_entity_poly.entity_id
_entity_poly.type
_entity_poly.pdbx_seq_one_letter_code
_entity_poly.pdbx_strand_id
1 'polypeptide(L)'
;MTVDDPKIVAEVRAAFNAYEAALMANDLDAMDALFWDSAATVRFGPGQNSFGIDAIREFRKARPGGSPQRTLLRVEITTFGPDFAPGGRRDVRPAGSA
;
A
#
# COMPACT_ATOMS: atom_id res chain seq x y z
N MET A 1 -21.31 1.86 14.73
CA MET A 1 -20.02 1.65 14.03
C MET A 1 -18.98 1.34 15.10
N THR A 2 -18.49 0.11 15.12
CA THR A 2 -17.40 -0.30 16.03
C THR A 2 -16.09 0.26 15.50
N VAL A 3 -15.28 0.87 16.36
CA VAL A 3 -13.93 1.30 16.00
C VAL A 3 -12.95 0.28 16.57
N ASP A 4 -11.99 -0.15 15.75
CA ASP A 4 -10.94 -1.08 16.15
C ASP A 4 -11.42 -2.42 16.71
N ASP A 5 -12.37 -3.06 15.99
CA ASP A 5 -12.67 -4.46 16.25
C ASP A 5 -11.38 -5.28 16.06
N PRO A 6 -10.91 -6.03 17.08
CA PRO A 6 -9.63 -6.73 17.03
C PRO A 6 -9.51 -7.71 15.85
N LYS A 7 -10.62 -8.30 15.41
CA LYS A 7 -10.61 -9.23 14.27
C LYS A 7 -10.36 -8.48 12.96
N ILE A 8 -11.07 -7.39 12.75
CA ILE A 8 -10.93 -6.56 11.55
C ILE A 8 -9.55 -5.89 11.52
N VAL A 9 -9.04 -5.44 12.66
CA VAL A 9 -7.67 -4.90 12.77
C VAL A 9 -6.64 -5.97 12.39
N ALA A 10 -6.83 -7.23 12.80
CA ALA A 10 -5.93 -8.33 12.45
C ALA A 10 -5.97 -8.66 10.94
N GLU A 11 -7.16 -8.66 10.33
CA GLU A 11 -7.34 -8.87 8.88
C GLU A 11 -6.65 -7.76 8.06
N VAL A 12 -6.89 -6.50 8.42
CA VAL A 12 -6.26 -5.35 7.74
C VAL A 12 -4.74 -5.34 7.96
N ARG A 13 -4.26 -5.75 9.15
CA ARG A 13 -2.82 -5.94 9.41
C ARG A 13 -2.20 -6.99 8.49
N ALA A 14 -2.88 -8.12 8.28
CA ALA A 14 -2.40 -9.16 7.39
C ALA A 14 -2.33 -8.65 5.94
N ALA A 15 -3.36 -7.95 5.45
CA ALA A 15 -3.35 -7.34 4.12
C ALA A 15 -2.24 -6.29 3.96
N PHE A 16 -2.04 -5.43 4.97
CA PHE A 16 -0.94 -4.46 4.99
C PHE A 16 0.43 -5.14 4.91
N ASN A 17 0.66 -6.19 5.69
CA ASN A 17 1.92 -6.92 5.67
C ASN A 17 2.17 -7.60 4.32
N ALA A 18 1.13 -8.18 3.71
CA ALA A 18 1.21 -8.74 2.36
C ALA A 18 1.57 -7.67 1.33
N TYR A 19 0.96 -6.48 1.42
CA TYR A 19 1.28 -5.36 0.54
C TYR A 19 2.74 -4.90 0.69
N GLU A 20 3.23 -4.76 1.92
CA GLU A 20 4.62 -4.36 2.17
C GLU A 20 5.61 -5.39 1.64
N ALA A 21 5.34 -6.68 1.83
CA ALA A 21 6.18 -7.76 1.30
C ALA A 21 6.22 -7.73 -0.24
N ALA A 22 5.06 -7.64 -0.89
CA ALA A 22 4.97 -7.53 -2.34
C ALA A 22 5.72 -6.31 -2.87
N LEU A 23 5.61 -5.17 -2.19
CA LEU A 23 6.30 -3.96 -2.59
C LEU A 23 7.83 -4.04 -2.44
N MET A 24 8.34 -4.69 -1.39
CA MET A 24 9.78 -4.90 -1.21
C MET A 24 10.35 -5.94 -2.20
N ALA A 25 9.54 -6.92 -2.60
CA ALA A 25 9.90 -7.91 -3.62
C ALA A 25 9.71 -7.40 -5.06
N ASN A 26 9.11 -6.21 -5.24
CA ASN A 26 8.64 -5.70 -6.53
C ASN A 26 7.70 -6.68 -7.27
N ASP A 27 6.85 -7.37 -6.51
CA ASP A 27 5.83 -8.30 -7.01
C ASP A 27 4.61 -7.51 -7.50
N LEU A 28 4.55 -7.29 -8.81
CA LEU A 28 3.53 -6.44 -9.41
C LEU A 28 2.12 -7.05 -9.30
N ASP A 29 2.01 -8.37 -9.43
CA ASP A 29 0.73 -9.08 -9.42
C ASP A 29 0.13 -9.08 -8.01
N ALA A 30 0.94 -9.40 -6.99
CA ALA A 30 0.50 -9.35 -5.60
C ALA A 30 0.12 -7.93 -5.16
N MET A 31 0.87 -6.91 -5.62
CA MET A 31 0.52 -5.53 -5.34
C MET A 31 -0.75 -5.07 -6.08
N ASP A 32 -1.07 -5.64 -7.25
CA ASP A 32 -2.27 -5.30 -8.04
C ASP A 32 -3.53 -5.89 -7.39
N ALA A 33 -3.45 -7.14 -6.95
CA ALA A 33 -4.53 -7.83 -6.24
C ALA A 33 -4.98 -7.13 -4.94
N LEU A 34 -4.11 -6.30 -4.35
CA LEU A 34 -4.38 -5.53 -3.13
C LEU A 34 -4.86 -4.10 -3.41
N PHE A 35 -4.93 -3.68 -4.67
CA PHE A 35 -5.51 -2.40 -5.07
C PHE A 35 -6.95 -2.60 -5.52
N TRP A 36 -7.78 -1.59 -5.26
CA TRP A 36 -9.15 -1.60 -5.78
C TRP A 36 -9.12 -1.46 -7.30
N ASP A 37 -9.67 -2.44 -8.03
CA ASP A 37 -9.76 -2.45 -9.49
C ASP A 37 -10.89 -1.52 -9.96
N SER A 38 -10.59 -0.22 -10.00
CA SER A 38 -11.55 0.83 -10.29
C SER A 38 -10.89 2.08 -10.88
N ALA A 39 -11.62 2.77 -11.75
CA ALA A 39 -11.23 4.09 -12.25
C ALA A 39 -11.18 5.16 -11.15
N ALA A 40 -11.87 4.94 -10.03
CA ALA A 40 -11.86 5.85 -8.88
C ALA A 40 -10.65 5.67 -7.96
N THR A 41 -9.80 4.67 -8.20
CA THR A 41 -8.61 4.42 -7.38
C THR A 41 -7.56 5.50 -7.60
N VAL A 42 -7.07 6.12 -6.53
CA VAL A 42 -6.05 7.20 -6.61
C VAL A 42 -4.83 6.79 -5.81
N ARG A 43 -3.65 7.02 -6.39
CA ARG A 43 -2.36 6.81 -5.73
C ARG A 43 -1.49 8.06 -5.83
N PHE A 44 -1.16 8.63 -4.68
CA PHE A 44 -0.14 9.67 -4.57
C PHE A 44 1.21 9.03 -4.25
N GLY A 45 2.15 9.15 -5.18
CA GLY A 45 3.51 8.63 -5.05
C GLY A 45 4.55 9.76 -5.00
N PRO A 46 5.80 9.43 -4.63
CA PRO A 46 6.90 10.38 -4.76
C PRO A 46 7.08 10.77 -6.23
N GLY A 47 6.97 12.06 -6.54
CA GLY A 47 7.21 12.60 -7.89
C GLY A 47 6.09 12.37 -8.91
N GLN A 48 5.01 11.66 -8.57
CA GLN A 48 3.87 11.49 -9.48
C GLN A 48 2.56 11.09 -8.78
N ASN A 49 1.45 11.40 -9.44
CA ASN A 49 0.10 11.05 -9.03
C ASN A 49 -0.57 10.21 -10.12
N SER A 50 -1.25 9.13 -9.73
CA SER A 50 -1.94 8.22 -10.65
C SER A 50 -3.43 8.17 -10.31
N PHE A 51 -4.27 8.33 -11.34
CA PHE A 51 -5.74 8.31 -11.25
C PHE A 51 -6.27 7.15 -12.09
N GLY A 52 -6.98 6.22 -11.44
CA GLY A 52 -7.42 4.95 -12.00
C GLY A 52 -6.39 3.83 -11.86
N ILE A 53 -6.90 2.60 -11.73
CA ILE A 53 -6.07 1.40 -11.58
C ILE A 53 -5.12 1.18 -12.76
N ASP A 54 -5.57 1.44 -14.00
CA ASP A 54 -4.72 1.29 -15.19
C ASP A 54 -3.51 2.22 -15.17
N ALA A 55 -3.70 3.48 -14.73
CA ALA A 55 -2.58 4.42 -14.58
C ALA A 55 -1.57 3.97 -13.51
N ILE A 56 -2.03 3.26 -12.48
CA ILE A 56 -1.16 2.68 -11.44
C ILE A 56 -0.40 1.46 -11.98
N ARG A 57 -1.07 0.58 -12.74
CA ARG A 57 -0.47 -0.58 -13.40
C ARG A 57 0.63 -0.16 -14.37
N GLU A 58 0.37 0.83 -15.22
CA GLU A 58 1.35 1.34 -16.18
C GLU A 58 2.54 2.00 -15.48
N PHE A 59 2.31 2.77 -14.41
CA PHE A 59 3.41 3.31 -13.60
C PHE A 59 4.33 2.21 -13.06
N ARG A 60 3.76 1.14 -12.51
CA ARG A 60 4.53 0.06 -11.89
C ARG A 60 5.41 -0.67 -12.92
N LYS A 61 4.86 -0.94 -14.10
CA LYS A 61 5.62 -1.53 -15.22
C LYS A 61 6.75 -0.60 -15.69
N ALA A 62 6.50 0.71 -15.71
CA ALA A 62 7.46 1.71 -16.15
C ALA A 62 8.58 2.02 -15.14
N ARG A 63 8.54 1.45 -13.92
CA ARG A 63 9.55 1.66 -12.87
C ARG A 63 10.42 0.41 -12.64
N PRO A 64 11.37 0.12 -13.55
CA PRO A 64 12.30 -0.99 -13.37
C PRO A 64 13.17 -0.75 -12.13
N GLY A 65 13.15 -1.68 -11.18
CA GLY A 65 13.82 -1.57 -9.87
C GLY A 65 12.86 -1.41 -8.69
N GLY A 66 11.58 -1.15 -8.94
CA GLY A 66 10.54 -1.16 -7.91
C GLY A 66 10.67 -0.04 -6.89
N SER A 67 10.15 -0.27 -5.68
CA SER A 67 10.28 0.69 -4.59
C SER A 67 11.61 0.52 -3.85
N PRO A 68 12.26 1.63 -3.41
CA PRO A 68 13.42 1.53 -2.55
C PRO A 68 13.12 0.72 -1.30
N GLN A 69 14.09 -0.12 -0.91
CA GLN A 69 14.03 -0.87 0.33
C GLN A 69 13.92 0.09 1.52
N ARG A 70 13.21 -0.34 2.56
CA ARG A 70 12.92 0.49 3.72
C ARG A 70 12.69 -0.33 4.97
N THR A 71 12.79 0.34 6.10
CA THR A 71 12.36 -0.19 7.40
C THR A 71 11.16 0.61 7.88
N LEU A 72 10.10 -0.10 8.27
CA LEU A 72 8.93 0.51 8.89
C LEU A 72 9.29 0.99 10.30
N LEU A 73 9.01 2.26 10.58
CA LEU A 73 9.23 2.85 11.90
C LEU A 73 7.97 2.78 12.77
N ARG A 74 6.80 2.99 12.15
CA ARG A 74 5.50 2.98 12.83
C ARG A 74 4.42 2.56 11.86
N VAL A 75 3.54 1.68 12.29
CA VAL A 75 2.36 1.25 11.53
C VAL A 75 1.12 1.43 12.40
N GLU A 76 0.21 2.28 11.96
CA GLU A 76 -1.05 2.52 12.63
C GLU A 76 -2.17 2.05 11.72
N ILE A 77 -3.04 1.21 12.27
CA ILE A 77 -4.21 0.69 11.57
C ILE A 77 -5.40 1.01 12.45
N THR A 78 -6.38 1.68 11.87
CA THR A 78 -7.65 1.99 12.50
C THR A 78 -8.76 1.47 11.60
N THR A 79 -9.76 0.83 12.18
CA THR A 79 -10.89 0.22 11.46
C THR A 79 -12.20 0.84 11.91
N PHE A 80 -13.17 0.92 11.01
CA PHE A 80 -14.48 1.53 11.22
C PHE A 80 -15.57 0.62 10.67
N GLY A 81 -16.21 -0.15 11.55
CA GLY A 81 -17.08 -1.24 11.14
C GLY A 81 -16.29 -2.37 10.45
N PRO A 82 -16.99 -3.29 9.77
CA PRO A 82 -16.36 -4.47 9.17
C PRO A 82 -15.64 -4.19 7.84
N ASP A 83 -16.02 -3.13 7.12
CA ASP A 83 -15.67 -2.98 5.70
C ASP A 83 -14.78 -1.76 5.39
N PHE A 84 -14.37 -0.98 6.39
CA PHE A 84 -13.60 0.24 6.16
C PHE A 84 -12.43 0.40 7.11
N ALA A 85 -11.24 0.65 6.56
CA ALA A 85 -10.03 0.91 7.34
C ALA A 85 -9.06 1.80 6.54
N PRO A 86 -8.81 3.06 6.95
CA PRO A 86 -7.69 3.81 6.42
C PRO A 86 -6.37 3.24 6.97
N GLY A 87 -5.42 2.97 6.08
CA GLY A 87 -4.08 2.51 6.44
C GLY A 87 -3.06 3.65 6.42
N GLY A 88 -2.16 3.69 7.41
CA GLY A 88 -1.06 4.64 7.47
C GLY A 88 0.23 4.01 7.98
N ARG A 89 1.37 4.42 7.44
CA ARG A 89 2.70 3.99 7.92
C ARG A 89 3.69 5.15 7.86
N ARG A 90 4.70 5.07 8.74
CA ARG A 90 5.92 5.89 8.69
C ARG A 90 7.12 4.97 8.52
N ASP A 91 8.04 5.36 7.65
CA ASP A 91 9.23 4.58 7.30
C ASP A 91 10.46 5.46 7.13
N VAL A 92 11.63 4.81 7.15
CA VAL A 92 12.91 5.40 6.78
C VAL A 92 13.49 4.68 5.57
N ARG A 93 14.11 5.45 4.67
CA ARG A 93 14.84 4.95 3.51
C ARG A 93 16.35 5.10 3.70
N PRO A 94 17.19 4.22 3.13
CA PRO A 94 18.63 4.42 3.08
C PRO A 94 18.98 5.72 2.35
N ALA A 95 20.02 6.42 2.84
CA ALA A 95 20.52 7.64 2.21
C ALA A 95 20.91 7.38 0.74
N GLY A 96 20.48 8.26 -0.17
CA GLY A 96 20.81 8.18 -1.61
C GLY A 96 19.80 7.44 -2.50
N SER A 97 18.64 7.04 -1.98
CA SER A 97 17.56 6.42 -2.76
C SER A 97 16.52 7.45 -3.24
N ALA A 98 16.89 8.24 -4.26
CA ALA A 98 15.98 9.09 -5.02
C ALA A 98 15.51 8.36 -6.29
#